data_AF-A0A0K8P1A2-F1
#
_entry.id   AF-A0A0K8P1A2-F1
#
_cell.length_a   1.000
_cell.length_b   1.000
_cell.length_c   1.000
_cell.angle_alpha   90.00
_cell.angle_beta   90.00
_cell.angle_gamma   90.00
#
_symmetry.space_group_name_H-M   'P 1'
#
loop_
_entity.id
_entity.type
_entity.pdbx_description
1 polymer ?
#
loop_
_entity_poly.entity_id
_entity_poly.type
_entity_poly.pdbx_seq_one_letter_code
_entity_poly.pdbx_strand_id
1 'polypeptide(L)'
;MPVPDARACLAGAAAPAGRPASRRRLLVLAVGGLAASVAGPLRAGAAAAAPPVPVEPPAGSARPPASASPPAPLGSDASPVPPPPRGDRAWRTAFLAPLQGPIRGNPQADDAALRFADLSLRQFLPLALPGGRLRVRLANPEGDAPLQVGAASVGWRRGRSGAGVQPGSLRPLSFDGARTVQVPPGATRFSDPVALPPPAPGGVAAEPADLALSLFLPQRSPRASWHPVGGRSSHRSLAGDHVDAPDFPEPPAAPPDRALYFVDRVEVEAPAAARLWVAFGDSITDGAWHRVDTDGSWPAQWNHRWRRAPGAAARPPLAVLNAGLGGNRLLSAGESAPGRLRYRDEVLALPGAVGVAIQIGINDLGQAAPAQLPAVAQALRDGWIALAREAREAGLRAVGVTLLPVGGSFYDRPEVEAARRRHNDWLRRSRVVDAVIDADRLLRDPRRPAALRAAWTEDHLHPNDAGYARLAALTVQVLARAGLEPPRR
;
A
#
# COMPACT_ATOMS: atom_id res chain seq x y z
N MET A 1 61.87 7.71 37.66
CA MET A 1 62.66 7.63 38.91
C MET A 1 62.19 8.76 39.82
N PRO A 2 61.81 8.51 41.08
CA PRO A 2 61.59 7.21 41.74
C PRO A 2 60.12 6.93 42.12
N VAL A 3 59.84 5.66 42.45
CA VAL A 3 58.67 5.16 43.21
C VAL A 3 59.19 4.79 44.62
N PRO A 4 58.33 4.57 45.64
CA PRO A 4 58.02 3.20 46.11
C PRO A 4 56.56 3.08 46.67
N ASP A 5 55.99 2.00 47.22
CA ASP A 5 56.08 0.52 47.12
C ASP A 5 54.95 -0.06 48.02
N ALA A 6 54.55 -1.33 48.08
CA ALA A 6 54.56 -2.52 47.19
C ALA A 6 53.77 -3.64 47.91
N ARG A 7 53.26 -4.63 47.15
CA ARG A 7 53.03 -6.08 47.48
C ARG A 7 51.88 -6.61 46.59
N ALA A 8 52.05 -7.46 45.57
CA ALA A 8 52.83 -8.70 45.36
C ALA A 8 51.98 -9.98 45.50
N CYS A 9 51.94 -10.74 44.38
CA CYS A 9 51.84 -12.20 44.28
C CYS A 9 50.47 -12.88 44.52
N LEU A 10 50.11 -14.00 43.88
CA LEU A 10 50.85 -14.97 43.04
C LEU A 10 49.91 -15.66 42.01
N ALA A 11 50.44 -16.45 41.07
CA ALA A 11 49.70 -17.17 40.03
C ALA A 11 49.26 -18.59 40.44
N GLY A 12 48.27 -19.16 39.75
CA GLY A 12 47.84 -20.57 39.89
C GLY A 12 46.69 -20.92 38.95
N ALA A 13 46.75 -22.09 38.30
CA ALA A 13 45.81 -22.50 37.23
C ALA A 13 44.73 -23.47 37.72
N ALA A 14 43.52 -23.38 37.14
CA ALA A 14 42.62 -24.52 36.90
C ALA A 14 41.42 -24.09 36.03
N ALA A 15 41.02 -24.94 35.08
CA ALA A 15 39.67 -24.90 34.50
C ALA A 15 38.73 -25.75 35.38
N PRO A 16 37.42 -25.44 35.38
CA PRO A 16 36.49 -26.51 35.06
C PRO A 16 35.32 -26.11 34.14
N ALA A 17 34.68 -27.15 33.61
CA ALA A 17 33.63 -27.11 32.60
C ALA A 17 32.28 -26.52 33.05
N GLY A 18 31.46 -26.11 32.07
CA GLY A 18 30.13 -26.72 31.95
C GLY A 18 28.87 -25.84 32.00
N ARG A 19 28.38 -25.45 30.80
CA ARG A 19 26.95 -25.16 30.45
C ARG A 19 26.29 -23.89 31.05
N PRO A 20 25.20 -23.39 30.43
CA PRO A 20 24.99 -23.21 28.99
C PRO A 20 24.53 -21.78 28.63
N ALA A 21 24.74 -21.36 27.38
CA ALA A 21 24.27 -20.05 26.90
C ALA A 21 22.73 -19.98 26.82
N SER A 22 22.16 -18.94 27.43
CA SER A 22 20.73 -18.65 27.41
C SER A 22 20.28 -18.12 26.04
N ARG A 23 19.81 -19.02 25.18
CA ARG A 23 19.12 -18.66 23.92
C ARG A 23 17.80 -17.96 24.24
N ARG A 24 17.78 -16.63 24.25
CA ARG A 24 16.54 -15.85 24.05
C ARG A 24 16.04 -16.10 22.62
N ARG A 25 15.15 -17.08 22.46
CA ARG A 25 14.31 -17.21 21.27
C ARG A 25 13.29 -16.08 21.28
N LEU A 26 13.41 -15.11 20.37
CA LEU A 26 12.29 -14.23 20.06
C LEU A 26 11.24 -15.03 19.29
N LEU A 27 9.98 -14.90 19.68
CA LEU A 27 8.86 -15.61 19.07
C LEU A 27 8.47 -14.92 17.76
N VAL A 28 8.77 -15.55 16.62
CA VAL A 28 8.22 -15.13 15.32
C VAL A 28 6.80 -15.68 15.21
N LEU A 29 5.82 -14.78 15.15
CA LEU A 29 4.42 -15.13 14.92
C LEU A 29 4.19 -15.51 13.45
N ALA A 30 4.43 -16.78 13.13
CA ALA A 30 3.92 -17.38 11.90
C ALA A 30 2.44 -17.75 12.11
N VAL A 31 1.53 -17.01 11.49
CA VAL A 31 0.09 -17.35 11.49
C VAL A 31 -0.15 -18.44 10.44
N GLY A 32 0.01 -19.69 10.85
CA GLY A 32 -0.33 -20.89 10.09
C GLY A 32 -1.16 -21.82 10.94
N GLY A 33 -2.48 -21.82 10.76
CA GLY A 33 -3.39 -22.65 11.55
C GLY A 33 -3.32 -24.12 11.13
N LEU A 34 -2.85 -24.99 12.04
CA LEU A 34 -3.03 -26.45 11.93
C LEU A 34 -4.15 -26.87 12.89
N ALA A 35 -5.24 -27.43 12.36
CA ALA A 35 -6.27 -28.06 13.19
C ALA A 35 -5.80 -29.46 13.62
N ALA A 36 -5.63 -29.67 14.92
CA ALA A 36 -5.34 -30.99 15.48
C ALA A 36 -6.64 -31.78 15.70
N SER A 37 -6.79 -32.90 15.01
CA SER A 37 -7.88 -33.85 15.23
C SER A 37 -7.69 -34.61 16.55
N VAL A 38 -8.63 -34.49 17.48
CA VAL A 38 -8.70 -35.35 18.67
C VAL A 38 -9.59 -36.55 18.36
N ALA A 39 -9.01 -37.75 18.43
CA ALA A 39 -9.75 -39.01 18.37
C ALA A 39 -10.03 -39.53 19.79
N GLY A 40 -11.28 -39.88 20.06
CA GLY A 40 -11.73 -40.58 21.26
C GLY A 40 -12.95 -41.43 20.90
N PRO A 41 -13.00 -42.73 21.23
CA PRO A 41 -13.97 -43.64 20.63
C PRO A 41 -15.30 -43.66 21.38
N LEU A 42 -16.39 -44.06 20.70
CA LEU A 42 -17.46 -44.86 21.31
C LEU A 42 -18.37 -45.54 20.27
N ARG A 43 -18.29 -46.88 20.26
CA ARG A 43 -19.25 -47.93 19.88
C ARG A 43 -20.32 -47.70 18.80
N ALA A 44 -20.36 -48.63 17.85
CA ALA A 44 -21.42 -48.81 16.87
C ALA A 44 -22.74 -49.33 17.49
N GLY A 45 -23.87 -48.86 16.95
CA GLY A 45 -25.19 -49.45 17.06
C GLY A 45 -25.85 -49.44 15.67
N ALA A 46 -26.43 -50.56 15.25
CA ALA A 46 -26.96 -50.72 13.90
C ALA A 46 -28.38 -50.13 13.75
N ALA A 47 -28.68 -49.56 12.58
CA ALA A 47 -30.03 -49.27 12.12
C ALA A 47 -30.12 -49.49 10.60
N ALA A 48 -31.29 -49.94 10.12
CA ALA A 48 -31.44 -50.55 8.79
C ALA A 48 -31.50 -49.56 7.62
N ALA A 49 -31.19 -50.07 6.42
CA ALA A 49 -31.32 -49.34 5.15
C ALA A 49 -32.78 -49.29 4.66
N ALA A 50 -33.15 -48.17 4.02
CA ALA A 50 -34.43 -47.99 3.32
C ALA A 50 -34.23 -48.09 1.79
N PRO A 51 -35.25 -48.57 1.03
CA PRO A 51 -35.13 -48.83 -0.42
C PRO A 51 -35.25 -47.55 -1.28
N PRO A 52 -34.81 -47.60 -2.56
CA PRO A 52 -34.89 -46.47 -3.49
C PRO A 52 -36.31 -46.25 -4.03
N VAL A 53 -36.62 -44.98 -4.37
CA VAL A 53 -37.88 -44.55 -5.02
C VAL A 53 -37.65 -44.36 -6.53
N PRO A 54 -38.62 -44.66 -7.42
CA PRO A 54 -38.40 -44.67 -8.87
C PRO A 54 -38.36 -43.28 -9.53
N VAL A 55 -37.84 -43.24 -10.76
CA VAL A 55 -37.81 -42.05 -11.65
C VAL A 55 -38.77 -42.28 -12.82
N GLU A 56 -39.65 -41.32 -13.11
CA GLU A 56 -40.51 -41.30 -14.31
C GLU A 56 -40.06 -40.23 -15.34
N PRO A 57 -40.17 -40.51 -16.66
CA PRO A 57 -39.87 -39.57 -17.75
C PRO A 57 -41.09 -38.73 -18.19
N PRO A 58 -40.92 -37.69 -19.04
CA PRO A 58 -41.79 -36.51 -19.02
C PRO A 58 -42.81 -36.39 -20.17
N ALA A 59 -43.87 -35.58 -19.93
CA ALA A 59 -44.65 -34.90 -20.97
C ALA A 59 -45.30 -33.62 -20.41
N GLY A 60 -45.40 -32.55 -21.22
CA GLY A 60 -46.18 -31.35 -20.87
C GLY A 60 -45.50 -30.02 -21.17
N SER A 61 -45.80 -29.43 -22.33
CA SER A 61 -45.27 -28.12 -22.75
C SER A 61 -45.85 -26.95 -21.96
N ALA A 62 -44.99 -26.12 -21.38
CA ALA A 62 -45.35 -24.79 -20.86
C ALA A 62 -44.38 -23.72 -21.39
N ARG A 63 -44.89 -22.48 -21.55
CA ARG A 63 -44.20 -21.36 -22.23
C ARG A 63 -42.83 -21.02 -21.63
N PRO A 64 -41.86 -20.53 -22.43
CA PRO A 64 -40.65 -19.94 -21.90
C PRO A 64 -41.00 -18.71 -21.05
N PRO A 65 -40.33 -18.48 -19.90
CA PRO A 65 -40.47 -17.25 -19.15
C PRO A 65 -39.98 -16.07 -20.02
N ALA A 66 -40.67 -14.93 -19.91
CA ALA A 66 -40.33 -13.73 -20.66
C ALA A 66 -38.87 -13.32 -20.39
N SER A 67 -38.19 -12.85 -21.44
CA SER A 67 -36.84 -12.31 -21.35
C SER A 67 -36.78 -11.25 -20.26
N ALA A 68 -36.03 -11.49 -19.20
CA ALA A 68 -35.66 -10.44 -18.26
C ALA A 68 -34.87 -9.40 -19.06
N SER A 69 -35.41 -8.18 -19.15
CA SER A 69 -34.69 -7.05 -19.76
C SER A 69 -33.31 -6.92 -19.11
N PRO A 70 -32.25 -6.61 -19.87
CA PRO A 70 -30.95 -6.33 -19.27
C PRO A 70 -31.12 -5.23 -18.23
N PRO A 71 -30.40 -5.28 -17.09
CA PRO A 71 -30.42 -4.19 -16.12
C PRO A 71 -30.06 -2.90 -16.87
N ALA A 72 -30.88 -1.86 -16.68
CA ALA A 72 -30.60 -0.56 -17.26
C ALA A 72 -29.19 -0.13 -16.84
N PRO A 73 -28.39 0.48 -17.74
CA PRO A 73 -27.06 0.94 -17.39
C PRO A 73 -27.19 1.87 -16.18
N LEU A 74 -26.51 1.52 -15.09
CA LEU A 74 -26.37 2.40 -13.94
C LEU A 74 -25.86 3.74 -14.48
N GLY A 75 -26.67 4.79 -14.33
CA GLY A 75 -26.32 6.11 -14.82
C GLY A 75 -24.94 6.47 -14.29
N SER A 76 -24.06 6.95 -15.16
CA SER A 76 -22.78 7.48 -14.70
C SER A 76 -23.08 8.68 -13.82
N ASP A 77 -23.05 8.47 -12.51
CA ASP A 77 -23.13 9.50 -11.48
C ASP A 77 -21.79 10.26 -11.52
N ALA A 78 -21.63 11.01 -12.60
CA ALA A 78 -20.47 11.81 -12.90
C ALA A 78 -20.42 12.89 -11.83
N SER A 79 -19.56 12.67 -10.83
CA SER A 79 -19.27 13.67 -9.80
C SER A 79 -19.08 15.02 -10.49
N PRO A 80 -19.78 16.08 -10.06
CA PRO A 80 -19.83 17.32 -10.81
C PRO A 80 -18.43 17.82 -11.14
N VAL A 81 -18.26 18.26 -12.39
CA VAL A 81 -16.98 18.75 -12.89
C VAL A 81 -16.54 19.88 -11.94
N PRO A 82 -15.36 19.76 -11.29
CA PRO A 82 -14.98 20.71 -10.26
C PRO A 82 -14.84 22.12 -10.86
N PRO A 83 -15.07 23.17 -10.05
CA PRO A 83 -14.76 24.52 -10.49
C PRO A 83 -13.29 24.57 -10.95
N PRO A 84 -13.00 25.23 -12.09
CA PRO A 84 -11.68 25.19 -12.68
C PRO A 84 -10.62 25.75 -11.72
N PRO A 85 -9.38 25.23 -11.79
CA PRO A 85 -8.25 25.76 -11.03
C PRO A 85 -8.00 27.23 -11.40
N ARG A 86 -7.47 28.02 -10.47
CA ARG A 86 -7.25 29.46 -10.67
C ARG A 86 -5.95 29.72 -11.41
N GLY A 87 -6.01 30.44 -12.53
CA GLY A 87 -4.81 30.89 -13.26
C GLY A 87 -4.00 29.76 -13.85
N ASP A 88 -2.69 29.72 -13.57
CA ASP A 88 -1.75 28.71 -14.08
C ASP A 88 -1.79 27.36 -13.34
N ARG A 89 -2.81 27.14 -12.50
CA ARG A 89 -2.88 25.98 -11.59
C ARG A 89 -3.65 24.81 -12.21
N ALA A 90 -3.52 23.65 -11.59
CA ALA A 90 -4.27 22.45 -11.92
C ALA A 90 -4.49 21.58 -10.68
N TRP A 91 -5.58 20.81 -10.69
CA TRP A 91 -5.73 19.67 -9.78
C TRP A 91 -4.66 18.63 -10.08
N ARG A 92 -3.94 18.22 -9.03
CA ARG A 92 -2.87 17.22 -9.07
C ARG A 92 -3.02 16.29 -7.88
N THR A 93 -2.91 14.99 -8.12
CA THR A 93 -2.87 13.99 -7.05
C THR A 93 -1.63 14.21 -6.17
N ALA A 94 -1.85 14.46 -4.89
CA ALA A 94 -0.81 14.62 -3.87
C ALA A 94 -0.65 13.36 -3.01
N PHE A 95 -1.70 12.55 -2.90
CA PHE A 95 -1.71 11.28 -2.19
C PHE A 95 -2.53 10.26 -2.98
N LEU A 96 -2.08 9.01 -2.98
CA LEU A 96 -2.73 7.86 -3.58
C LEU A 96 -2.57 6.68 -2.62
N ALA A 97 -3.64 5.92 -2.41
CA ALA A 97 -3.63 4.63 -1.73
C ALA A 97 -4.54 3.66 -2.48
N PRO A 98 -4.00 2.61 -3.13
CA PRO A 98 -4.82 1.56 -3.73
C PRO A 98 -5.63 0.82 -2.67
N LEU A 99 -6.92 0.62 -2.91
CA LEU A 99 -7.81 -0.10 -1.99
C LEU A 99 -8.00 -1.55 -2.42
N GLN A 100 -8.30 -2.40 -1.44
CA GLN A 100 -8.70 -3.79 -1.65
C GLN A 100 -9.79 -4.21 -0.67
N GLY A 101 -10.37 -5.38 -0.92
CA GLY A 101 -11.32 -6.04 -0.03
C GLY A 101 -10.65 -6.84 1.10
N PRO A 102 -11.42 -7.70 1.80
CA PRO A 102 -10.92 -8.52 2.89
C PRO A 102 -9.96 -9.62 2.41
N ILE A 103 -8.84 -9.77 3.11
CA ILE A 103 -7.87 -10.86 2.89
C ILE A 103 -8.37 -12.11 3.64
N ARG A 104 -8.77 -13.16 2.92
CA ARG A 104 -9.18 -14.43 3.54
C ARG A 104 -8.05 -14.98 4.42
N GLY A 105 -8.36 -15.20 5.70
CA GLY A 105 -7.43 -15.77 6.68
C GLY A 105 -6.57 -14.76 7.44
N ASN A 106 -6.67 -13.46 7.15
CA ASN A 106 -6.04 -12.41 7.97
C ASN A 106 -7.04 -11.91 9.04
N PRO A 107 -6.75 -12.02 10.35
CA PRO A 107 -7.63 -11.52 11.41
C PRO A 107 -7.88 -10.01 11.37
N GLN A 108 -6.95 -9.21 10.84
CA GLN A 108 -7.15 -7.76 10.63
C GLN A 108 -8.08 -7.45 9.46
N ALA A 109 -8.41 -8.47 8.65
CA ALA A 109 -9.25 -8.39 7.47
C ALA A 109 -10.54 -9.22 7.61
N ASP A 110 -10.87 -9.67 8.83
CA ASP A 110 -12.20 -10.24 9.09
C ASP A 110 -13.28 -9.18 8.87
N ASP A 111 -14.44 -9.60 8.36
CA ASP A 111 -15.51 -8.70 7.96
C ASP A 111 -16.06 -7.86 9.11
N ALA A 112 -15.99 -8.38 10.34
CA ALA A 112 -16.35 -7.64 11.54
C ALA A 112 -15.31 -6.56 11.89
N ALA A 113 -14.02 -6.81 11.67
CA ALA A 113 -12.93 -5.87 11.98
C ALA A 113 -12.85 -4.69 10.98
N LEU A 114 -13.33 -4.91 9.75
CA LEU A 114 -13.41 -3.94 8.65
C LEU A 114 -14.74 -3.18 8.63
N ARG A 115 -15.46 -3.10 9.74
CA ARG A 115 -16.69 -2.30 9.86
C ARG A 115 -16.70 -1.48 11.13
N PHE A 116 -17.32 -0.32 11.03
CA PHE A 116 -17.34 0.70 12.07
C PHE A 116 -18.77 1.18 12.26
N ALA A 117 -19.15 1.56 13.48
CA ALA A 117 -20.47 2.08 13.79
C ALA A 117 -20.35 3.08 14.94
N ASP A 118 -21.06 4.20 14.83
CA ASP A 118 -21.11 5.28 15.82
C ASP A 118 -19.72 5.70 16.33
N LEU A 119 -18.77 5.91 15.43
CA LEU A 119 -17.42 6.38 15.79
C LEU A 119 -16.79 7.21 14.68
N SER A 120 -15.77 7.97 15.05
CA SER A 120 -14.89 8.67 14.13
C SER A 120 -13.60 7.90 13.88
N LEU A 121 -13.17 7.87 12.63
CA LEU A 121 -11.83 7.45 12.22
C LEU A 121 -10.97 8.69 12.02
N ARG A 122 -9.69 8.63 12.40
CA ARG A 122 -8.66 9.63 12.05
C ARG A 122 -7.47 8.96 11.40
N GLN A 123 -7.11 9.40 10.19
CA GLN A 123 -6.19 8.74 9.29
C GLN A 123 -5.12 9.72 8.81
N PHE A 124 -3.87 9.27 8.65
CA PHE A 124 -2.74 10.15 8.32
C PHE A 124 -2.22 9.92 6.90
N LEU A 125 -2.35 10.94 6.05
CA LEU A 125 -2.11 10.86 4.61
C LEU A 125 -0.88 11.73 4.25
N PRO A 126 0.29 11.13 3.93
CA PRO A 126 1.50 11.87 3.54
C PRO A 126 1.32 12.52 2.17
N LEU A 127 1.25 13.85 2.13
CA LEU A 127 1.15 14.56 0.86
C LEU A 127 2.53 14.62 0.18
N ALA A 128 2.66 13.93 -0.96
CA ALA A 128 3.84 13.99 -1.82
C ALA A 128 4.01 15.38 -2.46
N LEU A 129 2.89 16.07 -2.73
CA LEU A 129 2.82 17.41 -3.31
C LEU A 129 2.16 18.41 -2.33
N PRO A 130 2.78 19.55 -2.00
CA PRO A 130 2.13 20.58 -1.19
C PRO A 130 1.12 21.41 -2.01
N GLY A 131 0.07 21.88 -1.36
CA GLY A 131 -0.87 22.87 -1.92
C GLY A 131 -1.73 23.48 -0.82
N GLY A 132 -2.17 24.74 -1.02
CA GLY A 132 -2.98 25.47 -0.03
C GLY A 132 -4.48 25.27 -0.15
N ARG A 133 -4.93 24.50 -1.15
CA ARG A 133 -6.32 24.11 -1.37
C ARG A 133 -6.34 22.66 -1.83
N LEU A 134 -7.22 21.85 -1.25
CA LEU A 134 -7.25 20.41 -1.47
C LEU A 134 -8.68 19.87 -1.55
N ARG A 135 -8.82 18.65 -2.06
CA ARG A 135 -10.04 17.84 -2.00
C ARG A 135 -9.68 16.38 -1.75
N VAL A 136 -10.52 15.68 -0.99
CA VAL A 136 -10.33 14.27 -0.62
C VAL A 136 -11.31 13.42 -1.42
N ARG A 137 -10.86 12.29 -1.97
CA ARG A 137 -11.76 11.31 -2.58
C ARG A 137 -12.04 10.17 -1.61
N LEU A 138 -13.30 10.06 -1.24
CA LEU A 138 -13.82 8.89 -0.56
C LEU A 138 -14.13 7.81 -1.58
N ALA A 139 -13.90 6.55 -1.22
CA ALA A 139 -13.99 5.42 -2.13
C ALA A 139 -14.59 4.21 -1.44
N ASN A 140 -15.57 3.57 -2.11
CA ASN A 140 -16.25 2.37 -1.65
C ASN A 140 -16.25 1.23 -2.72
N PRO A 141 -15.14 0.97 -3.45
CA PRO A 141 -15.10 -0.01 -4.53
C PRO A 141 -15.43 -1.45 -4.09
N GLU A 142 -15.09 -1.80 -2.86
CA GLU A 142 -15.17 -3.16 -2.28
C GLU A 142 -16.31 -3.30 -1.24
N GLY A 143 -17.10 -2.23 -1.07
CA GLY A 143 -18.21 -2.19 -0.12
C GLY A 143 -19.43 -2.96 -0.60
N ASP A 144 -20.19 -3.51 0.34
CA ASP A 144 -21.42 -4.28 0.10
C ASP A 144 -22.71 -3.50 0.39
N ALA A 145 -22.58 -2.25 0.80
CA ALA A 145 -23.67 -1.30 1.02
C ALA A 145 -23.16 0.14 0.77
N PRO A 146 -24.04 1.15 0.65
CA PRO A 146 -23.61 2.53 0.57
C PRO A 146 -22.86 2.97 1.85
N LEU A 147 -21.69 3.58 1.69
CA LEU A 147 -20.94 4.19 2.78
C LEU A 147 -21.62 5.50 3.19
N GLN A 148 -22.09 5.57 4.42
CA GLN A 148 -22.65 6.77 5.03
C GLN A 148 -21.59 7.49 5.86
N VAL A 149 -21.24 8.72 5.51
CA VAL A 149 -20.37 9.60 6.31
C VAL A 149 -21.21 10.75 6.85
N GLY A 150 -21.31 10.84 8.18
CA GLY A 150 -22.13 11.83 8.89
C GLY A 150 -21.44 13.20 9.04
N ALA A 151 -20.11 13.19 9.12
CA ALA A 151 -19.28 14.39 9.06
C ALA A 151 -17.87 14.00 8.61
N ALA A 152 -17.13 14.94 8.04
CA ALA A 152 -15.72 14.76 7.75
C ALA A 152 -14.95 16.07 7.93
N SER A 153 -13.66 15.97 8.26
CA SER A 153 -12.76 17.11 8.40
C SER A 153 -11.34 16.78 7.95
N VAL A 154 -10.55 17.81 7.71
CA VAL A 154 -9.11 17.71 7.48
C VAL A 154 -8.33 18.69 8.35
N GLY A 155 -7.10 18.35 8.69
CA GLY A 155 -6.16 19.25 9.38
C GLY A 155 -4.72 18.75 9.26
N TRP A 156 -3.75 19.48 9.84
CA TRP A 156 -2.36 19.04 9.86
C TRP A 156 -2.05 18.24 11.13
N ARG A 157 -1.39 17.08 10.99
CA ARG A 157 -0.97 16.28 12.15
C ARG A 157 -0.06 17.08 13.09
N ARG A 158 -0.26 16.89 14.40
CA ARG A 158 0.60 17.45 15.46
C ARG A 158 1.68 16.43 15.82
N GLY A 159 2.90 16.62 15.29
CA GLY A 159 4.01 15.68 15.46
C GLY A 159 3.98 14.51 14.47
N ARG A 160 4.63 13.39 14.80
CA ARG A 160 4.69 12.16 13.97
C ARG A 160 4.14 10.91 14.70
N SER A 161 3.35 11.10 15.76
CA SER A 161 2.76 10.02 16.55
C SER A 161 1.45 10.47 17.20
N GLY A 162 0.57 9.51 17.49
CA GLY A 162 -0.76 9.78 18.05
C GLY A 162 -1.73 10.44 17.06
N ALA A 163 -2.96 10.68 17.55
CA ALA A 163 -4.09 11.20 16.77
C ALA A 163 -4.25 12.74 16.78
N GLY A 164 -3.29 13.48 17.34
CA GLY A 164 -3.39 14.93 17.53
C GLY A 164 -3.32 15.74 16.23
N VAL A 165 -4.10 16.80 16.15
CA VAL A 165 -4.12 17.78 15.04
C VAL A 165 -3.66 19.16 15.53
N GLN A 166 -3.00 19.93 14.66
CA GLN A 166 -2.53 21.27 14.97
C GLN A 166 -3.73 22.20 15.22
N PRO A 167 -3.81 22.89 16.38
CA PRO A 167 -4.89 23.84 16.66
C PRO A 167 -5.04 24.89 15.55
N GLY A 168 -6.27 25.24 15.21
CA GLY A 168 -6.59 26.18 14.12
C GLY A 168 -6.40 25.64 12.69
N SER A 169 -5.86 24.42 12.50
CA SER A 169 -5.73 23.80 11.16
C SER A 169 -6.95 23.00 10.72
N LEU A 170 -7.85 22.59 11.63
CA LEU A 170 -9.05 21.83 11.27
C LEU A 170 -9.97 22.61 10.34
N ARG A 171 -10.46 21.93 9.30
CA ARG A 171 -11.45 22.42 8.34
C ARG A 171 -12.48 21.32 8.11
N PRO A 172 -13.80 21.60 8.24
CA PRO A 172 -14.81 20.63 7.83
C PRO A 172 -14.73 20.43 6.31
N LEU A 173 -15.03 19.21 5.86
CA LEU A 173 -15.30 18.91 4.46
C LEU A 173 -16.80 19.02 4.20
N SER A 174 -17.14 19.38 2.98
CA SER A 174 -18.50 19.26 2.44
C SER A 174 -18.47 18.49 1.13
N PHE A 175 -19.64 18.05 0.67
CA PHE A 175 -19.85 17.29 -0.56
C PHE A 175 -21.07 17.90 -1.25
N ASP A 176 -20.85 18.64 -2.33
CA ASP A 176 -21.90 19.41 -3.02
C ASP A 176 -22.64 20.37 -2.06
N GLY A 177 -21.89 20.98 -1.14
CA GLY A 177 -22.39 21.88 -0.09
C GLY A 177 -22.94 21.20 1.17
N ALA A 178 -23.17 19.88 1.16
CA ALA A 178 -23.66 19.15 2.33
C ALA A 178 -22.53 18.70 3.27
N ARG A 179 -22.77 18.66 4.59
CA ARG A 179 -21.82 18.08 5.58
C ARG A 179 -21.78 16.54 5.54
N THR A 180 -22.84 15.91 5.05
CA THR A 180 -22.98 14.44 4.96
C THR A 180 -22.76 13.96 3.53
N VAL A 181 -22.42 12.69 3.36
CA VAL A 181 -22.31 12.08 2.02
C VAL A 181 -22.61 10.59 2.04
N GLN A 182 -23.23 10.11 0.97
CA GLN A 182 -23.36 8.70 0.65
C GLN A 182 -22.43 8.34 -0.53
N VAL A 183 -21.65 7.26 -0.39
CA VAL A 183 -20.85 6.69 -1.49
C VAL A 183 -21.35 5.26 -1.80
N PRO A 184 -22.07 5.04 -2.91
CA PRO A 184 -22.58 3.71 -3.28
C PRO A 184 -21.47 2.64 -3.40
N PRO A 185 -21.82 1.34 -3.32
CA PRO A 185 -20.92 0.25 -3.71
C PRO A 185 -20.30 0.48 -5.10
N GLY A 186 -19.00 0.22 -5.25
CA GLY A 186 -18.30 0.43 -6.52
C GLY A 186 -17.96 1.89 -6.84
N ALA A 187 -18.44 2.87 -6.07
CA ALA A 187 -18.35 4.29 -6.38
C ALA A 187 -17.23 5.03 -5.61
N THR A 188 -16.93 6.25 -6.07
CA THR A 188 -16.06 7.21 -5.37
C THR A 188 -16.70 8.60 -5.41
N ARG A 189 -16.42 9.45 -4.42
CA ARG A 189 -16.93 10.84 -4.33
C ARG A 189 -15.83 11.76 -3.84
N PHE A 190 -15.58 12.86 -4.56
CA PHE A 190 -14.71 13.93 -4.06
C PHE A 190 -15.47 14.84 -3.09
N SER A 191 -14.77 15.34 -2.08
CA SER A 191 -15.21 16.50 -1.31
C SER A 191 -15.15 17.77 -2.17
N ASP A 192 -15.88 18.78 -1.72
CA ASP A 192 -15.70 20.15 -2.18
C ASP A 192 -14.26 20.62 -1.88
N PRO A 193 -13.69 21.52 -2.71
CA PRO A 193 -12.35 22.06 -2.51
C PRO A 193 -12.20 22.99 -1.29
N VAL A 194 -11.50 22.53 -0.25
CA VAL A 194 -11.26 23.24 1.02
C VAL A 194 -9.90 23.95 1.05
N ALA A 195 -9.84 25.14 1.66
CA ALA A 195 -8.60 25.90 1.85
C ALA A 195 -7.89 25.49 3.14
N LEU A 196 -6.71 24.87 2.98
CA LEU A 196 -5.81 24.46 4.07
C LEU A 196 -4.37 24.78 3.66
N PRO A 197 -3.86 25.99 3.98
CA PRO A 197 -2.46 26.34 3.74
C PRO A 197 -1.51 25.37 4.45
N PRO A 198 -0.41 24.93 3.81
CA PRO A 198 0.60 24.10 4.49
C PRO A 198 1.22 24.84 5.68
N PRO A 199 1.66 24.12 6.73
CA PRO A 199 2.29 24.76 7.88
C PRO A 199 3.58 25.50 7.47
N ALA A 200 3.86 26.60 8.16
CA ALA A 200 4.97 27.48 7.81
C ALA A 200 6.32 26.73 7.90
N PRO A 201 7.24 26.90 6.92
CA PRO A 201 8.56 26.29 6.95
C PRO A 201 9.47 26.98 7.98
N GLY A 202 9.29 26.65 9.26
CA GLY A 202 9.93 27.35 10.39
C GLY A 202 10.60 26.45 11.45
N GLY A 203 10.66 25.12 11.24
CA GLY A 203 11.28 24.20 12.20
C GLY A 203 11.92 23.00 11.50
N VAL A 204 13.14 22.64 11.94
CA VAL A 204 13.95 21.46 11.58
C VAL A 204 13.61 20.79 10.23
N ALA A 205 13.96 21.48 9.14
CA ALA A 205 14.15 20.92 7.80
C ALA A 205 13.01 20.07 7.18
N ALA A 206 11.89 20.73 6.86
CA ALA A 206 11.07 20.42 5.68
C ALA A 206 10.63 18.95 5.53
N GLU A 207 10.12 18.35 6.61
CA GLU A 207 9.33 17.12 6.50
C GLU A 207 7.88 17.46 6.08
N PRO A 208 7.24 16.66 5.21
CA PRO A 208 5.83 16.84 4.89
C PRO A 208 5.00 16.61 6.15
N ALA A 209 4.09 17.54 6.46
CA ALA A 209 3.08 17.30 7.47
C ALA A 209 2.06 16.29 6.91
N ASP A 210 1.79 15.21 7.65
CA ASP A 210 0.68 14.32 7.34
C ASP A 210 -0.63 15.13 7.36
N LEU A 211 -1.45 14.97 6.32
CA LEU A 211 -2.82 15.43 6.34
C LEU A 211 -3.62 14.46 7.22
N ALA A 212 -4.17 14.95 8.33
CA ALA A 212 -5.14 14.23 9.12
C ALA A 212 -6.49 14.30 8.41
N LEU A 213 -7.05 13.17 7.99
CA LEU A 213 -8.43 13.04 7.54
C LEU A 213 -9.25 12.42 8.67
N SER A 214 -10.34 13.07 9.07
CA SER A 214 -11.32 12.49 9.99
C SER A 214 -12.66 12.24 9.30
N LEU A 215 -13.25 11.07 9.57
CA LEU A 215 -14.54 10.61 9.03
C LEU A 215 -15.41 10.10 10.18
N PHE A 216 -16.60 10.65 10.38
CA PHE A 216 -17.61 10.13 11.31
C PHE A 216 -18.54 9.15 10.59
N LEU A 217 -18.68 7.96 11.15
CA LEU A 217 -19.49 6.85 10.63
C LEU A 217 -20.67 6.61 11.59
N PRO A 218 -21.80 7.34 11.44
CA PRO A 218 -22.92 7.35 12.40
C PRO A 218 -23.72 6.04 12.47
N GLN A 219 -23.53 5.16 11.49
CA GLN A 219 -24.21 3.88 11.37
C GLN A 219 -23.19 2.81 10.98
N ARG A 220 -23.58 1.53 11.09
CA ARG A 220 -22.73 0.41 10.68
C ARG A 220 -22.33 0.56 9.21
N SER A 221 -21.04 0.75 8.96
CA SER A 221 -20.48 0.93 7.63
C SER A 221 -20.67 -0.32 6.75
N PRO A 222 -20.60 -0.16 5.42
CA PRO A 222 -20.23 -1.28 4.57
C PRO A 222 -18.87 -1.84 4.99
N ARG A 223 -18.55 -3.02 4.45
CA ARG A 223 -17.21 -3.60 4.51
C ARG A 223 -16.21 -2.58 3.99
N ALA A 224 -15.16 -2.30 4.75
CA ALA A 224 -14.21 -1.27 4.36
C ALA A 224 -13.44 -1.65 3.09
N SER A 225 -13.51 -0.77 2.10
CA SER A 225 -12.48 -0.66 1.08
C SER A 225 -11.25 -0.09 1.77
N TRP A 226 -10.18 -0.88 1.90
CA TRP A 226 -9.08 -0.58 2.83
C TRP A 226 -7.70 -0.81 2.21
N HIS A 227 -6.69 -0.16 2.77
CA HIS A 227 -5.28 -0.28 2.40
C HIS A 227 -4.51 -0.83 3.63
N PRO A 228 -4.16 -2.13 3.67
CA PRO A 228 -3.67 -2.83 4.86
C PRO A 228 -2.18 -2.70 5.15
N VAL A 229 -1.41 -2.23 4.16
CA VAL A 229 0.05 -2.09 4.21
C VAL A 229 0.35 -0.59 4.03
N GLY A 230 1.58 -0.18 3.71
CA GLY A 230 1.91 1.24 3.50
C GLY A 230 2.29 2.02 4.76
N GLY A 231 2.29 1.36 5.92
CA GLY A 231 2.94 1.84 7.15
C GLY A 231 2.37 3.16 7.69
N ARG A 232 1.06 3.38 7.58
CA ARG A 232 0.36 4.50 8.23
C ARG A 232 -0.46 4.03 9.42
N SER A 233 -0.53 4.86 10.46
CA SER A 233 -1.50 4.68 11.53
C SER A 233 -2.87 5.26 11.15
N SER A 234 -3.92 4.62 11.65
CA SER A 234 -5.22 5.26 11.85
C SER A 234 -5.73 4.99 13.25
N HIS A 235 -6.58 5.89 13.74
CA HIS A 235 -7.06 5.91 15.11
C HIS A 235 -8.58 5.88 15.10
N ARG A 236 -9.17 5.18 16.08
CA ARG A 236 -10.61 5.10 16.32
C ARG A 236 -10.95 5.94 17.55
N SER A 237 -12.00 6.75 17.49
CA SER A 237 -12.46 7.49 18.66
C SER A 237 -13.29 6.61 19.60
N LEU A 238 -13.62 7.16 20.78
CA LEU A 238 -14.83 6.85 21.51
C LEU A 238 -16.08 7.08 20.65
N ALA A 239 -17.25 6.64 21.11
CA ALA A 239 -18.49 6.76 20.35
C ALA A 239 -18.84 8.22 19.96
N GLY A 240 -19.46 8.40 18.80
CA GLY A 240 -19.94 9.69 18.28
C GLY A 240 -19.00 10.45 17.32
N ASP A 241 -19.42 11.68 17.01
CA ASP A 241 -18.73 12.59 16.10
C ASP A 241 -17.62 13.37 16.82
N HIS A 242 -16.38 13.14 16.39
CA HIS A 242 -15.17 13.78 16.90
C HIS A 242 -14.31 14.33 15.75
N VAL A 243 -14.88 14.58 14.56
CA VAL A 243 -14.07 15.05 13.41
C VAL A 243 -13.49 16.44 13.66
N ASP A 244 -14.21 17.30 14.39
CA ASP A 244 -13.80 18.67 14.70
C ASP A 244 -12.96 18.77 16.01
N ALA A 245 -12.56 17.64 16.63
CA ALA A 245 -11.75 17.60 17.86
C ALA A 245 -10.22 17.61 17.59
N PRO A 246 -9.44 18.64 18.02
CA PRO A 246 -7.98 18.67 17.79
C PRO A 246 -7.24 17.56 18.53
N ASP A 247 -7.63 17.31 19.78
CA ASP A 247 -7.23 16.17 20.58
C ASP A 247 -8.27 15.08 20.39
N PHE A 248 -7.89 13.98 19.75
CA PHE A 248 -8.82 12.90 19.41
C PHE A 248 -9.11 12.04 20.64
N PRO A 249 -10.38 11.83 21.03
CA PRO A 249 -10.70 11.02 22.20
C PRO A 249 -10.64 9.54 21.83
N GLU A 250 -9.49 8.91 22.02
CA GLU A 250 -9.27 7.49 21.76
C GLU A 250 -9.70 6.60 22.95
N PRO A 251 -10.14 5.35 22.74
CA PRO A 251 -10.34 4.39 23.82
C PRO A 251 -9.03 4.15 24.59
N PRO A 252 -9.02 4.14 25.94
CA PRO A 252 -7.81 3.94 26.74
C PRO A 252 -7.07 2.66 26.37
N ALA A 253 -5.76 2.77 26.14
CA ALA A 253 -4.85 1.68 25.77
C ALA A 253 -5.18 0.90 24.48
N ALA A 254 -6.10 1.38 23.63
CA ALA A 254 -6.27 0.82 22.30
C ALA A 254 -5.03 1.11 21.43
N PRO A 255 -4.40 0.11 20.79
CA PRO A 255 -3.37 0.37 19.79
C PRO A 255 -3.99 0.99 18.53
N PRO A 256 -3.28 1.87 17.81
CA PRO A 256 -3.75 2.34 16.52
C PRO A 256 -3.81 1.20 15.50
N ASP A 257 -4.77 1.30 14.58
CA ASP A 257 -4.79 0.49 13.37
C ASP A 257 -3.56 0.82 12.49
N ARG A 258 -3.25 -0.10 11.57
CA ARG A 258 -2.13 0.05 10.61
C ARG A 258 -2.62 0.04 9.17
N ALA A 259 -3.74 0.70 8.92
CA ALA A 259 -4.40 0.69 7.63
C ALA A 259 -5.05 2.04 7.33
N LEU A 260 -5.49 2.23 6.10
CA LEU A 260 -6.39 3.30 5.70
C LEU A 260 -7.73 2.71 5.25
N TYR A 261 -8.81 3.46 5.45
CA TYR A 261 -10.20 3.03 5.24
C TYR A 261 -10.95 4.10 4.46
N PHE A 262 -11.66 3.69 3.40
CA PHE A 262 -12.56 4.53 2.60
C PHE A 262 -11.94 5.76 1.90
N VAL A 263 -10.61 5.87 1.83
CA VAL A 263 -9.91 6.98 1.16
C VAL A 263 -8.83 6.44 0.23
N ASP A 264 -8.85 6.87 -1.03
CA ASP A 264 -7.87 6.43 -2.04
C ASP A 264 -7.05 7.57 -2.66
N ARG A 265 -7.47 8.83 -2.49
CA ARG A 265 -6.84 9.97 -3.19
C ARG A 265 -7.02 11.27 -2.43
N VAL A 266 -5.96 12.08 -2.40
CA VAL A 266 -6.06 13.52 -2.13
C VAL A 266 -5.52 14.26 -3.33
N GLU A 267 -6.26 15.25 -3.81
CA GLU A 267 -5.78 16.17 -4.83
C GLU A 267 -5.60 17.57 -4.24
N VAL A 268 -4.56 18.25 -4.71
CA VAL A 268 -4.26 19.64 -4.35
C VAL A 268 -4.27 20.51 -5.58
N GLU A 269 -4.60 21.78 -5.40
CA GLU A 269 -4.44 22.81 -6.43
C GLU A 269 -2.96 23.23 -6.46
N ALA A 270 -2.22 22.77 -7.47
CA ALA A 270 -0.78 23.00 -7.66
C ALA A 270 -0.51 23.74 -8.98
N PRO A 271 0.70 24.30 -9.22
CA PRO A 271 1.04 24.85 -10.54
C PRO A 271 0.86 23.79 -11.64
N ALA A 272 0.33 24.14 -12.81
CA ALA A 272 0.11 23.21 -13.92
C ALA A 272 1.41 22.57 -14.42
N ALA A 273 2.55 23.24 -14.20
CA ALA A 273 3.90 22.75 -14.43
C ALA A 273 4.34 21.62 -13.48
N ALA A 274 3.62 21.35 -12.38
CA ALA A 274 3.90 20.22 -11.50
C ALA A 274 3.77 18.89 -12.26
N ARG A 275 4.64 17.94 -11.92
CA ARG A 275 4.74 16.62 -12.56
C ARG A 275 4.63 15.49 -11.53
N LEU A 276 4.10 14.35 -11.95
CA LEU A 276 3.92 13.18 -11.10
C LEU A 276 4.72 12.00 -11.67
N TRP A 277 5.43 11.28 -10.81
CA TRP A 277 5.84 9.90 -11.06
C TRP A 277 4.95 8.97 -10.23
N VAL A 278 4.71 7.76 -10.71
CA VAL A 278 4.04 6.71 -9.92
C VAL A 278 5.01 5.56 -9.69
N ALA A 279 5.15 5.12 -8.45
CA ALA A 279 5.74 3.84 -8.12
C ALA A 279 4.60 2.81 -8.09
N PHE A 280 4.55 1.92 -9.08
CA PHE A 280 3.45 0.96 -9.25
C PHE A 280 3.95 -0.45 -8.96
N GLY A 281 3.30 -1.17 -8.03
CA GLY A 281 3.83 -2.45 -7.60
C GLY A 281 3.05 -3.21 -6.54
N ASP A 282 3.75 -4.15 -5.92
CA ASP A 282 3.27 -5.00 -4.82
C ASP A 282 3.71 -4.47 -3.44
N SER A 283 3.70 -5.32 -2.42
CA SER A 283 4.08 -5.02 -1.03
C SER A 283 5.48 -4.39 -0.87
N ILE A 284 6.39 -4.64 -1.81
CA ILE A 284 7.74 -4.05 -1.81
C ILE A 284 7.69 -2.57 -2.25
N THR A 285 6.75 -2.20 -3.12
CA THR A 285 6.51 -0.79 -3.49
C THR A 285 5.70 -0.06 -2.44
N ASP A 286 4.68 -0.75 -1.93
CA ASP A 286 3.83 -0.30 -0.83
C ASP A 286 4.69 0.10 0.38
N GLY A 287 5.65 -0.77 0.72
CA GLY A 287 6.71 -0.52 1.69
C GLY A 287 6.56 -1.39 2.94
N ALA A 288 6.12 -2.64 2.81
CA ALA A 288 6.05 -3.56 3.93
C ALA A 288 7.37 -3.59 4.73
N TRP A 289 7.28 -3.67 6.05
CA TRP A 289 8.41 -3.65 7.01
C TRP A 289 9.24 -2.34 7.11
N HIS A 290 8.80 -1.24 6.48
CA HIS A 290 9.25 0.08 6.94
C HIS A 290 8.55 0.48 8.25
N ARG A 291 9.14 1.40 9.01
CA ARG A 291 8.59 1.83 10.30
C ARG A 291 7.35 2.71 10.12
N VAL A 292 6.26 2.35 10.80
CA VAL A 292 5.00 3.09 10.78
C VAL A 292 5.22 4.58 11.04
N ASP A 293 4.56 5.43 10.25
CA ASP A 293 4.57 6.90 10.30
C ASP A 293 5.94 7.57 10.09
N THR A 294 6.89 6.89 9.42
CA THR A 294 8.23 7.45 9.17
C THR A 294 8.54 7.89 7.75
N ASP A 295 7.65 7.65 6.77
CA ASP A 295 7.91 7.84 5.33
C ASP A 295 9.05 6.94 4.78
N GLY A 296 9.18 5.74 5.36
CA GLY A 296 10.28 4.81 5.10
C GLY A 296 10.21 4.01 3.79
N SER A 297 9.06 3.96 3.10
CA SER A 297 8.96 3.27 1.79
C SER A 297 9.81 3.95 0.71
N TRP A 298 10.29 3.19 -0.28
CA TRP A 298 11.18 3.75 -1.31
C TRP A 298 10.56 4.88 -2.17
N PRO A 299 9.24 4.91 -2.47
CA PRO A 299 8.62 6.05 -3.16
C PRO A 299 8.59 7.30 -2.29
N ALA A 300 8.31 7.15 -0.99
CA ALA A 300 8.35 8.25 -0.03
C ALA A 300 9.78 8.79 0.12
N GLN A 301 10.77 7.92 0.34
CA GLN A 301 12.18 8.32 0.40
C GLN A 301 12.69 8.97 -0.90
N TRP A 302 12.17 8.59 -2.07
CA TRP A 302 12.44 9.29 -3.33
C TRP A 302 11.89 10.73 -3.31
N ASN A 303 10.65 10.95 -2.82
CA ASN A 303 10.14 12.31 -2.59
C ASN A 303 11.06 13.16 -1.67
N HIS A 304 11.51 12.63 -0.52
CA HIS A 304 12.42 13.38 0.36
C HIS A 304 13.75 13.70 -0.33
N ARG A 305 14.30 12.77 -1.10
CA ARG A 305 15.53 13.00 -1.89
C ARG A 305 15.34 14.08 -2.95
N TRP A 306 14.21 14.10 -3.65
CA TRP A 306 13.92 15.14 -4.65
C TRP A 306 13.77 16.52 -4.00
N ARG A 307 12.97 16.62 -2.92
CA ARG A 307 12.77 17.89 -2.18
C ARG A 307 14.06 18.46 -1.59
N ARG A 308 15.02 17.60 -1.23
CA ARG A 308 16.33 17.95 -0.66
C ARG A 308 17.45 18.09 -1.71
N ALA A 309 17.17 17.91 -3.00
CA ALA A 309 18.18 17.99 -4.05
C ALA A 309 18.64 19.44 -4.31
N PRO A 310 19.92 19.68 -4.67
CA PRO A 310 20.39 21.00 -5.07
C PRO A 310 19.55 21.60 -6.21
N GLY A 311 19.12 22.85 -6.00
CA GLY A 311 18.25 23.58 -6.92
C GLY A 311 16.78 23.13 -6.93
N ALA A 312 16.32 22.29 -6.01
CA ALA A 312 14.92 21.81 -5.99
C ALA A 312 13.88 22.96 -5.99
N ALA A 313 14.16 24.07 -5.28
CA ALA A 313 13.29 25.25 -5.25
C ALA A 313 13.14 25.98 -6.61
N ALA A 314 14.07 25.79 -7.55
CA ALA A 314 14.02 26.37 -8.89
C ALA A 314 13.39 25.43 -9.94
N ARG A 315 13.12 24.17 -9.59
CA ARG A 315 12.51 23.17 -10.48
C ARG A 315 10.98 23.22 -10.38
N PRO A 316 10.23 22.79 -11.41
CA PRO A 316 8.82 22.49 -11.26
C PRO A 316 8.61 21.45 -10.14
N PRO A 317 7.54 21.57 -9.33
CA PRO A 317 7.24 20.58 -8.30
C PRO A 317 7.11 19.17 -8.87
N LEU A 318 7.74 18.19 -8.20
CA LEU A 318 7.59 16.77 -8.50
C LEU A 318 6.97 16.07 -7.29
N ALA A 319 6.01 15.18 -7.55
CA ALA A 319 5.55 14.21 -6.58
C ALA A 319 5.77 12.79 -7.10
N VAL A 320 6.10 11.88 -6.19
CA VAL A 320 6.13 10.44 -6.41
C VAL A 320 4.95 9.85 -5.64
N LEU A 321 4.01 9.25 -6.36
CA LEU A 321 2.84 8.59 -5.78
C LEU A 321 3.13 7.11 -5.55
N ASN A 322 2.60 6.56 -4.46
CA ASN A 322 2.71 5.15 -4.15
C ASN A 322 1.43 4.43 -4.63
N ALA A 323 1.56 3.62 -5.69
CA ALA A 323 0.55 2.69 -6.16
C ALA A 323 0.96 1.23 -5.87
N GLY A 324 1.81 1.03 -4.86
CA GLY A 324 2.07 -0.27 -4.28
C GLY A 324 0.85 -0.81 -3.54
N LEU A 325 0.67 -2.13 -3.54
CA LEU A 325 -0.36 -2.79 -2.75
C LEU A 325 0.08 -4.17 -2.26
N GLY A 326 -0.11 -4.43 -0.96
CA GLY A 326 0.05 -5.73 -0.30
C GLY A 326 -0.44 -6.92 -1.14
N GLY A 327 0.38 -7.97 -1.25
CA GLY A 327 0.01 -9.22 -1.92
C GLY A 327 -0.32 -9.14 -3.43
N ASN A 328 -0.23 -7.96 -4.06
CA ASN A 328 -0.76 -7.77 -5.40
C ASN A 328 0.01 -8.55 -6.46
N ARG A 329 -0.72 -9.00 -7.48
CA ARG A 329 -0.24 -9.76 -8.64
C ARG A 329 -0.60 -9.02 -9.93
N LEU A 330 0.24 -9.09 -10.94
CA LEU A 330 -0.06 -8.48 -12.25
C LEU A 330 -1.15 -9.26 -13.00
N LEU A 331 -1.11 -10.60 -12.92
CA LEU A 331 -1.80 -11.51 -13.84
C LEU A 331 -3.12 -12.08 -13.32
N SER A 332 -3.33 -12.15 -12.01
CA SER A 332 -4.55 -12.74 -11.43
C SER A 332 -4.98 -12.03 -10.15
N ALA A 333 -6.28 -12.03 -9.87
CA ALA A 333 -6.79 -11.55 -8.59
C ALA A 333 -6.15 -12.34 -7.45
N GLY A 334 -5.58 -11.65 -6.47
CA GLY A 334 -4.98 -12.24 -5.28
C GLY A 334 -5.77 -11.81 -4.06
N GLU A 335 -5.07 -11.11 -3.16
CA GLU A 335 -5.68 -10.32 -2.06
C GLU A 335 -6.40 -9.06 -2.55
N SER A 336 -6.21 -8.71 -3.83
CA SER A 336 -6.68 -7.50 -4.47
C SER A 336 -6.89 -7.71 -5.97
N ALA A 337 -7.57 -6.77 -6.63
CA ALA A 337 -7.71 -6.76 -8.09
C ALA A 337 -6.34 -6.81 -8.80
N PRO A 338 -6.19 -7.60 -9.89
CA PRO A 338 -4.90 -7.74 -10.55
C PRO A 338 -4.37 -6.41 -11.06
N GLY A 339 -3.08 -6.17 -10.91
CA GLY A 339 -2.44 -4.87 -11.18
C GLY A 339 -2.75 -4.29 -12.57
N ARG A 340 -2.88 -5.12 -13.61
CA ARG A 340 -3.22 -4.65 -14.96
C ARG A 340 -4.59 -3.96 -15.05
N LEU A 341 -5.55 -4.30 -14.17
CA LEU A 341 -6.87 -3.67 -14.14
C LEU A 341 -6.82 -2.33 -13.39
N ARG A 342 -5.90 -2.18 -12.43
CA ARG A 342 -5.65 -0.96 -11.65
C ARG A 342 -4.80 0.07 -12.40
N TYR A 343 -3.93 -0.39 -13.30
CA TYR A 343 -2.90 0.42 -13.96
C TYR A 343 -3.44 1.67 -14.66
N ARG A 344 -4.61 1.57 -15.30
CA ARG A 344 -5.23 2.73 -15.96
C ARG A 344 -5.53 3.86 -14.99
N ASP A 345 -6.19 3.57 -13.87
CA ASP A 345 -6.75 4.61 -12.98
C ASP A 345 -5.76 5.10 -11.92
N GLU A 346 -4.76 4.27 -11.61
CA GLU A 346 -3.69 4.56 -10.66
C GLU A 346 -2.39 5.07 -11.31
N VAL A 347 -2.25 4.95 -12.65
CA VAL A 347 -1.07 5.43 -13.38
C VAL A 347 -1.46 6.29 -14.57
N LEU A 348 -2.10 5.70 -15.59
CA LEU A 348 -2.25 6.33 -16.92
C LEU A 348 -3.17 7.55 -16.90
N ALA A 349 -4.23 7.51 -16.11
CA ALA A 349 -5.26 8.55 -16.02
C ALA A 349 -4.91 9.68 -15.03
N LEU A 350 -3.72 9.68 -14.40
CA LEU A 350 -3.36 10.68 -13.40
C LEU A 350 -2.89 12.00 -14.06
N PRO A 351 -3.60 13.14 -13.87
CA PRO A 351 -3.26 14.39 -14.54
C PRO A 351 -1.87 14.90 -14.16
N GLY A 352 -1.00 15.08 -15.15
CA GLY A 352 0.39 15.53 -14.95
C GLY A 352 1.39 14.41 -14.63
N ALA A 353 0.99 13.14 -14.71
CA ALA A 353 1.94 12.04 -14.76
C ALA A 353 2.93 12.21 -15.94
N VAL A 354 4.19 11.85 -15.71
CA VAL A 354 5.25 11.82 -16.73
C VAL A 354 5.99 10.50 -16.79
N GLY A 355 5.82 9.64 -15.78
CA GLY A 355 6.48 8.35 -15.75
C GLY A 355 6.01 7.46 -14.62
N VAL A 356 6.36 6.18 -14.77
CA VAL A 356 6.03 5.11 -13.84
C VAL A 356 7.23 4.21 -13.62
N ALA A 357 7.54 3.95 -12.36
CA ALA A 357 8.51 2.96 -11.92
C ALA A 357 7.75 1.69 -11.52
N ILE A 358 7.88 0.63 -12.33
CA ILE A 358 7.13 -0.63 -12.20
C ILE A 358 7.96 -1.62 -11.37
N GLN A 359 7.38 -2.16 -10.31
CA GLN A 359 7.94 -3.24 -9.49
C GLN A 359 6.83 -4.22 -9.09
N ILE A 360 6.45 -5.10 -10.01
CA ILE A 360 5.38 -6.08 -9.79
C ILE A 360 5.75 -7.44 -10.39
N GLY A 361 5.36 -8.52 -9.71
CA GLY A 361 5.51 -9.89 -10.25
C GLY A 361 6.09 -10.89 -9.26
N ILE A 362 6.56 -10.46 -8.08
CA ILE A 362 7.13 -11.40 -7.11
C ILE A 362 6.07 -12.36 -6.58
N ASN A 363 4.84 -11.87 -6.38
CA ASN A 363 3.69 -12.67 -5.95
C ASN A 363 3.15 -13.57 -7.08
N ASP A 364 3.20 -13.13 -8.34
CA ASP A 364 2.83 -13.98 -9.48
C ASP A 364 3.73 -15.24 -9.55
N LEU A 365 5.05 -15.06 -9.45
CA LEU A 365 6.00 -16.17 -9.42
C LEU A 365 5.94 -16.96 -8.10
N GLY A 366 5.90 -16.26 -6.98
CA GLY A 366 5.96 -16.82 -5.63
C GLY A 366 4.76 -17.70 -5.27
N GLN A 367 3.55 -17.35 -5.75
CA GLN A 367 2.33 -18.11 -5.50
C GLN A 367 2.01 -19.16 -6.57
N ALA A 368 2.72 -19.18 -7.71
CA ALA A 368 2.45 -20.17 -8.75
C ALA A 368 2.76 -21.61 -8.29
N ALA A 369 1.87 -22.54 -8.61
CA ALA A 369 2.18 -23.97 -8.48
C ALA A 369 3.36 -24.34 -9.40
N PRO A 370 4.27 -25.27 -9.02
CA PRO A 370 5.46 -25.58 -9.81
C PRO A 370 5.18 -25.89 -11.29
N ALA A 371 4.10 -26.64 -11.57
CA ALA A 371 3.67 -26.97 -12.94
C ALA A 371 3.18 -25.77 -13.76
N GLN A 372 2.67 -24.72 -13.11
CA GLN A 372 2.17 -23.50 -13.75
C GLN A 372 3.26 -22.43 -13.92
N LEU A 373 4.31 -22.48 -13.11
CA LEU A 373 5.35 -21.44 -13.03
C LEU A 373 5.99 -21.08 -14.38
N PRO A 374 6.27 -22.00 -15.33
CA PRO A 374 6.77 -21.62 -16.66
C PRO A 374 5.79 -20.74 -17.45
N ALA A 375 4.50 -21.08 -17.43
CA ALA A 375 3.46 -20.31 -18.13
C ALA A 375 3.22 -18.95 -17.45
N VAL A 376 3.19 -18.92 -16.11
CA VAL A 376 3.08 -17.68 -15.33
C VAL A 376 4.29 -16.76 -15.58
N ALA A 377 5.51 -17.31 -15.64
CA ALA A 377 6.71 -16.52 -15.92
C ALA A 377 6.75 -15.96 -17.36
N GLN A 378 6.15 -16.67 -18.33
CA GLN A 378 5.97 -16.15 -19.69
C GLN A 378 4.93 -15.02 -19.69
N ALA A 379 3.72 -15.29 -19.19
CA ALA A 379 2.64 -14.31 -19.11
C ALA A 379 3.04 -13.04 -18.33
N LEU A 380 3.92 -13.16 -17.32
CA LEU A 380 4.45 -12.03 -16.56
C LEU A 380 5.30 -11.11 -17.45
N ARG A 381 6.12 -11.67 -18.35
CA ARG A 381 6.88 -10.86 -19.33
C ARG A 381 5.95 -10.18 -20.32
N ASP A 382 4.93 -10.88 -20.80
CA ASP A 382 3.94 -10.34 -21.74
C ASP A 382 3.12 -9.21 -21.09
N GLY A 383 2.75 -9.36 -19.81
CA GLY A 383 2.14 -8.32 -19.00
C GLY A 383 3.05 -7.09 -18.83
N TRP A 384 4.34 -7.28 -18.54
CA TRP A 384 5.31 -6.18 -18.47
C TRP A 384 5.51 -5.46 -19.81
N ILE A 385 5.44 -6.18 -20.95
CA ILE A 385 5.44 -5.59 -22.29
C ILE A 385 4.18 -4.72 -22.49
N ALA A 386 3.01 -5.21 -22.08
CA ALA A 386 1.76 -4.46 -22.16
C ALA A 386 1.79 -3.18 -21.31
N LEU A 387 2.16 -3.27 -20.02
CA LEU A 387 2.29 -2.09 -19.14
C LEU A 387 3.21 -1.02 -19.74
N ALA A 388 4.40 -1.42 -20.19
CA ALA A 388 5.36 -0.47 -20.76
C ALA A 388 4.90 0.10 -22.12
N ARG A 389 4.06 -0.62 -22.88
CA ARG A 389 3.42 -0.10 -24.09
C ARG A 389 2.34 0.92 -23.76
N GLU A 390 1.43 0.57 -22.86
CA GLU A 390 0.32 1.44 -22.42
C GLU A 390 0.84 2.74 -21.78
N ALA A 391 1.93 2.67 -21.00
CA ALA A 391 2.63 3.85 -20.49
C ALA A 391 3.11 4.77 -21.64
N ARG A 392 3.80 4.20 -22.64
CA ARG A 392 4.31 4.97 -23.80
C ARG A 392 3.18 5.54 -24.67
N GLU A 393 2.09 4.80 -24.85
CA GLU A 393 0.87 5.26 -25.54
C GLU A 393 0.19 6.42 -24.79
N ALA A 394 0.26 6.43 -23.46
CA ALA A 394 -0.16 7.55 -22.61
C ALA A 394 0.88 8.69 -22.49
N GLY A 395 2.00 8.63 -23.23
CA GLY A 395 3.07 9.64 -23.19
C GLY A 395 3.97 9.58 -21.95
N LEU A 396 3.88 8.51 -21.15
CA LEU A 396 4.66 8.30 -19.92
C LEU A 396 5.95 7.53 -20.20
N ARG A 397 6.97 7.82 -19.38
CA ARG A 397 8.21 7.03 -19.29
C ARG A 397 8.00 5.79 -18.43
N ALA A 398 8.37 4.62 -18.93
CA ALA A 398 8.30 3.37 -18.18
C ALA A 398 9.70 2.98 -17.67
N VAL A 399 9.85 2.80 -16.35
CA VAL A 399 11.11 2.38 -15.74
C VAL A 399 10.88 1.08 -14.98
N GLY A 400 11.70 0.06 -15.24
CA GLY A 400 11.57 -1.23 -14.59
C GLY A 400 12.44 -1.36 -13.35
N VAL A 401 11.87 -1.80 -12.22
CA VAL A 401 12.62 -2.18 -11.03
C VAL A 401 12.71 -3.70 -10.97
N THR A 402 13.92 -4.26 -10.85
CA THR A 402 14.10 -5.72 -10.82
C THR A 402 13.47 -6.35 -9.57
N LEU A 403 12.87 -7.54 -9.73
CA LEU A 403 12.27 -8.31 -8.65
C LEU A 403 13.33 -8.73 -7.62
N LEU A 404 13.03 -8.65 -6.32
CA LEU A 404 14.00 -8.93 -5.26
C LEU A 404 14.23 -10.44 -5.02
N PRO A 405 15.43 -10.87 -4.57
CA PRO A 405 15.71 -12.28 -4.26
C PRO A 405 14.76 -12.85 -3.19
N VAL A 406 14.43 -14.15 -3.30
CA VAL A 406 13.44 -14.82 -2.42
C VAL A 406 14.03 -15.77 -1.38
N GLY A 407 15.34 -16.00 -1.40
CA GLY A 407 16.02 -16.98 -0.55
C GLY A 407 15.96 -16.62 0.94
N GLY A 408 15.48 -17.56 1.74
CA GLY A 408 15.13 -17.39 3.16
C GLY A 408 13.69 -16.93 3.43
N SER A 409 12.92 -16.54 2.41
CA SER A 409 11.52 -16.10 2.56
C SER A 409 10.51 -17.24 2.43
N PHE A 410 9.22 -16.94 2.61
CA PHE A 410 8.11 -17.85 2.32
C PHE A 410 7.95 -18.20 0.82
N TYR A 411 8.72 -17.57 -0.08
CA TYR A 411 8.84 -17.94 -1.49
C TYR A 411 10.16 -18.65 -1.85
N ASP A 412 10.95 -19.10 -0.86
CA ASP A 412 12.23 -19.79 -1.08
C ASP A 412 12.05 -21.18 -1.70
N ARG A 413 11.87 -21.20 -3.02
CA ARG A 413 11.79 -22.39 -3.87
C ARG A 413 12.78 -22.23 -5.04
N PRO A 414 13.64 -23.23 -5.34
CA PRO A 414 14.65 -23.12 -6.41
C PRO A 414 14.06 -22.73 -7.77
N GLU A 415 12.85 -23.21 -8.08
CA GLU A 415 12.18 -22.94 -9.35
C GLU A 415 11.71 -21.48 -9.43
N VAL A 416 11.22 -20.92 -8.32
CA VAL A 416 10.77 -19.51 -8.21
C VAL A 416 11.97 -18.58 -8.35
N GLU A 417 13.07 -18.82 -7.64
CA GLU A 417 14.29 -18.03 -7.77
C GLU A 417 14.86 -18.12 -9.20
N ALA A 418 14.84 -19.31 -9.81
CA ALA A 418 15.25 -19.47 -11.21
C ALA A 418 14.34 -18.70 -12.19
N ALA A 419 13.01 -18.71 -11.97
CA ALA A 419 12.05 -17.95 -12.78
C ALA A 419 12.24 -16.44 -12.60
N ARG A 420 12.40 -15.96 -11.36
CA ARG A 420 12.68 -14.56 -11.03
C ARG A 420 13.96 -14.07 -11.67
N ARG A 421 15.05 -14.85 -11.59
CA ARG A 421 16.31 -14.53 -12.26
C ARG A 421 16.15 -14.43 -13.78
N ARG A 422 15.45 -15.37 -14.41
CA ARG A 422 15.15 -15.32 -15.85
C ARG A 422 14.31 -14.09 -16.24
N HIS A 423 13.37 -13.67 -15.39
CA HIS A 423 12.60 -12.44 -15.59
C HIS A 423 13.49 -11.19 -15.49
N ASN A 424 14.30 -11.06 -14.44
CA ASN A 424 15.21 -9.92 -14.27
C ASN A 424 16.26 -9.84 -15.37
N ASP A 425 16.82 -10.98 -15.79
CA ASP A 425 17.80 -11.06 -16.87
C ASP A 425 17.20 -10.70 -18.24
N TRP A 426 15.91 -11.00 -18.45
CA TRP A 426 15.15 -10.48 -19.59
C TRP A 426 14.94 -8.96 -19.49
N LEU A 427 14.46 -8.45 -18.35
CA LEU A 427 14.18 -7.02 -18.15
C LEU A 427 15.42 -6.14 -18.37
N ARG A 428 16.59 -6.60 -17.90
CA ARG A 428 17.89 -5.94 -18.12
C ARG A 428 18.32 -5.84 -19.59
N ARG A 429 17.79 -6.69 -20.49
CA ARG A 429 18.23 -6.79 -21.89
C ARG A 429 17.17 -6.38 -22.91
N SER A 430 15.89 -6.48 -22.59
CA SER A 430 14.80 -6.42 -23.56
C SER A 430 14.50 -5.04 -24.13
N ARG A 431 15.01 -3.96 -23.49
CA ARG A 431 14.68 -2.54 -23.82
C ARG A 431 13.18 -2.22 -23.83
N VAL A 432 12.36 -3.03 -23.15
CA VAL A 432 10.91 -2.85 -23.04
C VAL A 432 10.54 -1.58 -22.25
N VAL A 433 11.41 -1.18 -21.32
CA VAL A 433 11.35 0.01 -20.47
C VAL A 433 12.47 0.99 -20.83
N ASP A 434 12.24 2.30 -20.64
CA ASP A 434 13.21 3.38 -20.89
C ASP A 434 14.49 3.23 -20.05
N ALA A 435 14.38 2.71 -18.83
CA ALA A 435 15.51 2.45 -17.93
C ALA A 435 15.22 1.28 -16.96
N VAL A 436 16.28 0.71 -16.38
CA VAL A 436 16.19 -0.37 -15.37
C VAL A 436 16.90 0.01 -14.08
N ILE A 437 16.19 -0.09 -12.96
CA ILE A 437 16.68 0.06 -11.59
C ILE A 437 16.99 -1.36 -11.08
N ASP A 438 18.28 -1.71 -11.04
CA ASP A 438 18.72 -3.06 -10.65
C ASP A 438 18.75 -3.26 -9.11
N ALA A 439 17.56 -3.29 -8.51
CA ALA A 439 17.33 -3.51 -7.10
C ALA A 439 17.80 -4.90 -6.61
N ASP A 440 17.68 -5.94 -7.44
CA ASP A 440 18.26 -7.28 -7.22
C ASP A 440 19.77 -7.19 -6.97
N ARG A 441 20.53 -6.61 -7.90
CA ARG A 441 21.99 -6.48 -7.77
C ARG A 441 22.38 -5.58 -6.60
N LEU A 442 21.58 -4.54 -6.33
CA LEU A 442 21.80 -3.63 -5.20
C LEU A 442 21.67 -4.35 -3.86
N LEU A 443 20.52 -5.00 -3.61
CA LEU A 443 20.10 -5.43 -2.28
C LEU A 443 20.49 -6.87 -1.91
N ARG A 444 20.83 -7.71 -2.90
CA ARG A 444 21.23 -9.11 -2.63
C ARG A 444 22.55 -9.22 -1.84
N ASP A 445 22.68 -10.30 -1.09
CA ASP A 445 23.92 -10.70 -0.44
C ASP A 445 24.94 -11.16 -1.51
N PRO A 446 26.15 -10.57 -1.60
CA PRO A 446 27.15 -11.00 -2.57
C PRO A 446 27.67 -12.43 -2.34
N ARG A 447 27.56 -12.97 -1.11
CA ARG A 447 27.92 -14.35 -0.75
C ARG A 447 26.75 -15.33 -0.90
N ARG A 448 25.51 -14.82 -0.88
CA ARG A 448 24.27 -15.59 -1.09
C ARG A 448 23.35 -14.86 -2.10
N PRO A 449 23.65 -14.88 -3.42
CA PRO A 449 22.95 -14.02 -4.39
C PRO A 449 21.44 -14.25 -4.52
N ALA A 450 20.92 -15.39 -4.04
CA ALA A 450 19.50 -15.69 -3.96
C ALA A 450 18.79 -15.05 -2.76
N ALA A 451 19.50 -14.44 -1.81
CA ALA A 451 18.94 -13.83 -0.61
C ALA A 451 19.22 -12.32 -0.54
N LEU A 452 18.33 -11.57 0.14
CA LEU A 452 18.59 -10.19 0.54
C LEU A 452 19.69 -10.13 1.63
N ARG A 453 20.44 -9.02 1.69
CA ARG A 453 21.38 -8.77 2.80
C ARG A 453 20.60 -8.66 4.11
N ALA A 454 21.02 -9.44 5.11
CA ALA A 454 20.36 -9.49 6.42
C ALA A 454 20.22 -8.13 7.13
N ALA A 455 21.11 -7.16 6.86
CA ALA A 455 20.99 -5.81 7.43
C ALA A 455 19.87 -4.96 6.80
N TRP A 456 19.28 -5.40 5.69
CA TRP A 456 18.35 -4.63 4.85
C TRP A 456 16.98 -5.29 4.68
N THR A 457 16.64 -6.31 5.49
CA THR A 457 15.38 -7.06 5.44
C THR A 457 15.05 -7.63 6.83
N GLU A 458 13.77 -7.77 7.14
CA GLU A 458 13.32 -8.44 8.38
C GLU A 458 12.78 -9.86 8.13
N ASP A 459 12.31 -10.16 6.91
CA ASP A 459 11.62 -11.41 6.54
C ASP A 459 12.18 -12.12 5.29
N HIS A 460 13.35 -11.65 4.81
CA HIS A 460 14.05 -12.12 3.62
C HIS A 460 13.34 -11.89 2.26
N LEU A 461 12.18 -11.22 2.22
CA LEU A 461 11.51 -10.82 0.98
C LEU A 461 11.44 -9.30 0.82
N HIS A 462 11.10 -8.60 1.91
CA HIS A 462 10.86 -7.18 1.90
C HIS A 462 12.07 -6.41 2.45
N PRO A 463 12.44 -5.28 1.85
CA PRO A 463 13.39 -4.37 2.46
C PRO A 463 12.87 -3.80 3.79
N ASN A 464 13.79 -3.48 4.70
CA ASN A 464 13.50 -2.60 5.85
C ASN A 464 13.79 -1.13 5.49
N ASP A 465 13.63 -0.20 6.46
CA ASP A 465 13.92 1.25 6.29
C ASP A 465 15.26 1.51 5.56
N ALA A 466 16.31 0.76 5.91
CA ALA A 466 17.65 0.90 5.34
C ALA A 466 17.74 0.35 3.91
N GLY A 467 17.07 -0.77 3.62
CA GLY A 467 16.98 -1.33 2.28
C GLY A 467 16.22 -0.40 1.32
N TYR A 468 15.05 0.12 1.73
CA TYR A 468 14.30 1.10 0.95
C TYR A 468 15.09 2.39 0.72
N ALA A 469 15.88 2.84 1.70
CA ALA A 469 16.74 4.01 1.56
C ALA A 469 17.81 3.86 0.47
N ARG A 470 18.32 2.63 0.28
CA ARG A 470 19.26 2.30 -0.80
C ARG A 470 18.54 2.25 -2.15
N LEU A 471 17.36 1.63 -2.21
CA LEU A 471 16.56 1.57 -3.44
C LEU A 471 16.20 2.98 -3.94
N ALA A 472 15.66 3.84 -3.08
CA ALA A 472 15.36 5.23 -3.42
C ALA A 472 16.59 6.03 -3.88
N ALA A 473 17.78 5.74 -3.33
CA ALA A 473 19.02 6.36 -3.79
C ALA A 473 19.41 5.93 -5.21
N LEU A 474 19.26 4.63 -5.52
CA LEU A 474 19.53 4.10 -6.86
C LEU A 474 18.51 4.63 -7.87
N THR A 475 17.23 4.71 -7.52
CA THR A 475 16.17 5.28 -8.37
C THR A 475 16.53 6.67 -8.88
N VAL A 476 16.89 7.60 -7.98
CA VAL A 476 17.29 8.96 -8.35
C VAL A 476 18.54 8.95 -9.26
N GLN A 477 19.54 8.11 -8.97
CA GLN A 477 20.74 8.02 -9.80
C GLN A 477 20.47 7.48 -11.21
N VAL A 478 19.58 6.49 -11.35
CA VAL A 478 19.22 5.90 -12.64
C VAL A 478 18.44 6.91 -13.48
N LEU A 479 17.44 7.59 -12.91
CA LEU A 479 16.66 8.60 -13.62
C LEU A 479 17.51 9.78 -14.08
N ALA A 480 18.43 10.26 -13.24
CA ALA A 480 19.38 11.31 -13.60
C ALA A 480 20.28 10.90 -14.78
N ARG A 481 20.84 9.68 -14.75
CA ARG A 481 21.70 9.15 -15.83
C ARG A 481 20.94 8.89 -17.13
N ALA A 482 19.68 8.53 -17.05
CA ALA A 482 18.83 8.27 -18.21
C ALA A 482 18.18 9.55 -18.81
N GLY A 483 18.43 10.73 -18.22
CA GLY A 483 17.77 11.98 -18.65
C GLY A 483 16.26 12.01 -18.37
N LEU A 484 15.81 11.21 -17.40
CA LEU A 484 14.40 11.06 -17.02
C LEU A 484 14.00 11.91 -15.80
N GLU A 485 14.88 12.80 -15.33
CA GLU A 485 14.46 13.88 -14.43
C GLU A 485 13.48 14.82 -15.17
N PRO A 486 12.46 15.38 -14.49
CA PRO A 486 11.72 16.52 -15.01
C PRO A 486 12.69 17.62 -15.49
N PRO A 487 12.40 18.26 -16.64
CA PRO A 487 13.30 19.25 -17.22
C PRO A 487 13.59 20.37 -16.21
N ARG A 488 14.86 20.79 -16.18
CA ARG A 488 15.24 22.06 -15.54
C ARG A 488 14.66 23.18 -16.42
N ARG A 489 14.18 24.25 -15.77
CA ARG A 489 13.66 25.44 -16.46
C ARG A 489 14.76 26.09 -17.31
#